data_AF-A0AAU2G349-F1
#
_entry.id   AF-A0AAU2G349-F1
#
_cell.length_a   1.000
_cell.length_b   1.000
_cell.length_c   1.000
_cell.angle_alpha   90.00
_cell.angle_beta   90.00
_cell.angle_gamma   90.00
#
_symmetry.space_group_name_H-M   'P 1'
#
loop_
_entity.id
_entity.type
_entity.pdbx_description
1 polymer ?
#
loop_
_entity_poly.entity_id
_entity_poly.type
_entity_poly.pdbx_seq_one_letter_code
_entity_poly.pdbx_strand_id
1 'polypeptide(L)' 'MDDKKPKNVSGPESLSDEEMMKLINEILDSVPPEQAEACLLAVAEGIPPPQAVPVDLTPAQANSLLLFLHRGGG' A
#
# COMPACT_ATOMS: atom_id res chain seq x y z
N MET A 1 7.78 -14.32 -28.15
CA MET A 1 7.60 -15.01 -26.87
C MET A 1 7.26 -13.94 -25.86
N ASP A 2 6.04 -14.04 -25.36
CA ASP A 2 5.50 -13.29 -24.24
C ASP A 2 6.36 -13.48 -23.00
N ASP A 3 6.90 -12.39 -22.48
CA ASP A 3 7.31 -12.31 -21.09
C ASP A 3 6.79 -10.99 -20.53
N LYS A 4 5.55 -11.09 -20.05
CA LYS A 4 4.86 -10.17 -19.15
C LYS A 4 5.73 -10.01 -17.90
N LYS A 5 6.77 -9.18 -17.99
CA LYS A 5 7.60 -8.82 -16.85
C LYS A 5 6.68 -8.03 -15.90
N PRO A 6 6.43 -8.49 -14.67
CA PRO A 6 5.74 -7.65 -13.70
C PRO A 6 6.54 -6.36 -13.65
N LYS A 7 5.87 -5.22 -13.81
CA LYS A 7 6.49 -3.92 -13.56
C LYS A 7 7.12 -4.06 -12.20
N ASN A 8 8.44 -4.17 -12.19
CA ASN A 8 9.25 -4.11 -11.00
C ASN A 8 8.94 -2.71 -10.48
N VAL A 9 7.97 -2.63 -9.57
CA VAL A 9 7.75 -1.47 -8.73
C VAL A 9 9.13 -1.20 -8.17
N SER A 10 9.69 -0.08 -8.60
CA SER A 10 11.01 0.40 -8.21
C SER A 10 11.22 0.12 -6.74
N GLY A 11 12.45 -0.24 -6.38
CA GLY A 11 12.81 -0.73 -5.04
C GLY A 11 12.38 0.18 -3.88
N PRO A 12 12.82 -0.11 -2.65
CA PRO A 12 12.25 0.42 -1.39
C PRO A 12 12.28 1.95 -1.20
N GLU A 13 12.64 2.73 -2.22
CA GLU A 13 12.75 4.19 -2.19
C GLU A 13 11.75 4.82 -3.16
N SER A 14 10.72 5.44 -2.58
CA SER A 14 9.78 6.39 -3.19
C SER A 14 8.76 5.81 -4.18
N LEU A 15 7.65 5.29 -3.64
CA LEU A 15 6.38 5.47 -4.33
C LEU A 15 6.15 6.99 -4.52
N SER A 16 5.77 7.42 -5.73
CA SER A 16 5.33 8.80 -5.93
C SER A 16 3.98 9.02 -5.24
N ASP A 17 3.68 10.25 -4.87
CA ASP A 17 2.42 10.66 -4.25
C ASP A 17 1.18 10.13 -5.01
N GLU A 18 1.19 10.24 -6.34
CA GLU A 18 0.12 9.73 -7.21
C GLU A 18 -0.05 8.21 -7.13
N GLU A 19 1.06 7.47 -7.03
CA GLU A 19 1.01 6.00 -6.91
C GLU A 19 0.58 5.60 -5.50
N MET A 20 1.02 6.33 -4.47
CA MET A 20 0.53 6.15 -3.11
C MET A 20 -0.99 6.36 -3.03
N MET A 21 -1.48 7.43 -3.65
CA MET A 21 -2.90 7.75 -3.70
C MET A 21 -3.71 6.69 -4.45
N LYS A 22 -3.20 6.16 -5.58
CA LYS A 22 -3.85 5.05 -6.29
C LYS A 22 -3.92 3.79 -5.44
N LEU A 23 -2.81 3.40 -4.80
CA LEU A 23 -2.76 2.22 -3.95
C LEU A 23 -3.72 2.34 -2.77
N ILE A 24 -3.77 3.52 -2.13
CA ILE A 24 -4.74 3.81 -1.07
C ILE A 24 -6.16 3.70 -1.59
N ASN A 25 -6.48 4.26 -2.76
CA ASN A 25 -7.81 4.14 -3.34
C ASN A 25 -8.18 2.68 -3.65
N GLU A 26 -7.25 1.86 -4.17
CA GLU A 26 -7.50 0.42 -4.38
C GLU A 26 -7.75 -0.33 -3.07
N ILE A 27 -6.99 0.01 -2.02
CA ILE A 27 -7.20 -0.57 -0.69
C ILE A 27 -8.57 -0.14 -0.15
N LEU A 28 -8.89 1.14 -0.23
CA LEU A 28 -10.16 1.72 0.24
C LEU A 28 -11.39 1.22 -0.54
N ASP A 29 -11.21 0.83 -1.81
CA ASP A 29 -12.26 0.18 -2.62
C ASP A 29 -12.56 -1.24 -2.10
N SER A 30 -11.55 -1.94 -1.59
CA SER A 30 -11.69 -3.32 -1.11
C SER A 30 -11.96 -3.46 0.39
N VAL A 31 -11.44 -2.55 1.22
CA VAL A 31 -11.62 -2.55 2.67
C VAL A 31 -12.01 -1.15 3.16
N PRO A 32 -12.85 -1.03 4.20
CA PRO A 32 -13.21 0.29 4.73
C PRO A 32 -11.98 1.02 5.31
N PRO A 33 -12.00 2.35 5.36
CA PRO A 33 -10.86 3.17 5.78
C PRO A 33 -10.33 2.81 7.17
N GLU A 34 -11.20 2.47 8.12
CA GLU A 34 -10.81 1.99 9.45
C GLU A 34 -9.99 0.69 9.39
N GLN A 35 -10.27 -0.19 8.44
CA GLN A 35 -9.53 -1.45 8.24
C GLN A 35 -8.31 -1.24 7.34
N ALA A 36 -8.34 -0.31 6.38
CA ALA A 36 -7.22 0.03 5.52
C ALA A 36 -5.99 0.44 6.35
N GLU A 37 -6.17 1.32 7.34
CA GLU A 37 -5.10 1.73 8.24
C GLU A 37 -4.55 0.55 9.04
N ALA A 38 -5.42 -0.28 9.63
CA ALA A 38 -5.00 -1.45 10.40
C ALA A 38 -4.25 -2.48 9.55
N CYS A 39 -4.68 -2.69 8.30
CA CYS A 39 -3.99 -3.57 7.35
C CYS A 39 -2.63 -3.00 6.95
N LEU A 40 -2.54 -1.71 6.64
CA LEU A 40 -1.27 -1.06 6.31
C LEU A 40 -0.31 -1.08 7.50
N LEU A 41 -0.79 -0.85 8.72
CA LEU A 41 0.00 -0.93 9.95
C LEU A 41 0.56 -2.33 10.15
N ALA A 42 -0.29 -3.35 10.02
CA ALA A 42 0.12 -4.74 10.12
C ALA A 42 1.22 -5.09 9.10
N VAL A 43 1.03 -4.71 7.83
CA VAL A 43 2.03 -4.94 6.78
C VAL A 43 3.33 -4.18 7.06
N ALA A 44 3.25 -2.94 7.55
CA ALA A 44 4.42 -2.13 7.93
C ALA A 44 5.22 -2.74 9.10
N GLU A 45 4.53 -3.36 10.06
CA GLU A 45 5.16 -4.09 11.16
C GLU A 45 5.61 -5.52 10.77
N GLY A 46 5.32 -5.95 9.55
CA GLY A 46 5.65 -7.31 9.07
C GLY A 46 4.79 -8.40 9.71
N ILE A 47 3.65 -8.04 10.28
CA ILE A 47 2.66 -8.98 10.83
C ILE A 47 1.56 -9.24 9.79
N PRO A 48 0.92 -10.42 9.81
CA PRO A 48 -0.18 -10.71 8.90
C PRO A 48 -1.36 -9.76 9.15
N PRO A 49 -1.87 -9.06 8.11
CA PRO A 49 -2.97 -8.14 8.28
C PRO A 49 -4.28 -8.88 8.64
N PRO A 50 -5.17 -8.22 9.40
CA PRO A 50 -6.46 -8.81 9.79
C PRO A 50 -7.37 -9.09 8.58
N GLN A 51 -7.13 -8.38 7.47
CA GLN A 51 -7.80 -8.58 6.21
C GLN A 51 -6.78 -8.69 5.07
N ALA A 52 -7.06 -9.60 4.13
CA ALA A 52 -6.28 -9.69 2.92
C ALA A 52 -6.47 -8.41 2.10
N VAL A 53 -5.47 -7.55 2.08
CA VAL A 53 -5.42 -6.43 1.14
C VAL A 53 -5.19 -6.98 -0.27
N PRO A 54 -5.90 -6.47 -1.28
CA PRO A 54 -5.74 -6.94 -2.67
C PRO A 54 -4.38 -6.58 -3.28
N VAL A 55 -3.57 -5.82 -2.54
CA VAL A 55 -2.33 -5.21 -3.02
C VAL A 55 -1.14 -5.85 -2.30
N ASP A 56 -0.19 -6.36 -3.08
CA ASP A 56 1.07 -6.90 -2.56
C ASP A 56 1.99 -5.72 -2.21
N LEU A 57 1.98 -5.34 -0.93
CA LEU A 57 2.73 -4.22 -0.40
C LEU A 57 3.91 -4.73 0.44
N THR A 58 5.07 -4.11 0.22
CA THR A 58 6.19 -4.29 1.14
C THR A 58 5.98 -3.47 2.43
N PRO A 59 6.61 -3.86 3.55
CA PRO A 59 6.51 -3.09 4.81
C PRO A 59 6.89 -1.61 4.65
N ALA A 60 7.89 -1.30 3.83
CA ALA A 60 8.31 0.08 3.55
C ALA A 60 7.25 0.88 2.78
N GLN A 61 6.58 0.25 1.82
CA GLN A 61 5.49 0.87 1.07
C GLN A 61 4.29 1.10 1.97
N ALA A 62 3.90 0.10 2.77
CA ALA A 62 2.79 0.25 3.72
C ALA A 62 3.04 1.38 4.72
N ASN A 63 4.27 1.50 5.23
CA ASN A 63 4.65 2.64 6.07
C ASN A 63 4.55 3.99 5.33
N SER A 64 4.95 4.04 4.07
CA SER A 64 4.81 5.26 3.25
C SER A 64 3.34 5.65 3.04
N LEU A 65 2.46 4.67 2.82
CA LEU A 65 1.02 4.88 2.66
C LEU A 65 0.37 5.34 3.98
N LEU A 66 0.76 4.77 5.12
CA LEU A 66 0.31 5.24 6.44
C LEU A 66 0.73 6.69 6.68
N LEU A 67 1.99 7.01 6.40
CA LEU A 67 2.49 8.37 6.53
C LEU A 67 1.73 9.33 5.62
N PHE A 68 1.39 8.92 4.40
CA PHE A 68 0.58 9.73 3.48
C PHE A 68 -0.85 9.94 3.99
N LEU A 69 -1.51 8.90 4.51
CA LEU A 69 -2.83 8.99 5.15
C LEU A 69 -2.83 9.94 6.37
N HIS A 70 -1.83 9.79 7.25
CA HIS A 70 -1.69 10.60 8.48
C HIS A 70 -1.29 12.04 8.20
N ARG A 71 -0.52 12.27 7.14
CA ARG A 71 -0.07 13.61 6.74
C ARG A 71 -1.21 14.45 6.16
N GLY A 72 -2.37 13.85 5.89
CA GLY A 72 -3.52 14.51 5.29
C GLY A 72 -3.22 14.84 3.83
N GLY A 73 -3.52 13.90 2.93
CA GLY A 73 -3.61 14.19 1.51
C GLY A 73 -4.69 15.24 1.29
N GLY A 74 -4.26 16.50 1.11
CA GLY A 74 -5.11 17.66 0.87
C GLY A 74 -5.59 17.76 -0.57
#